data_AF-A0A9W6XFM9-F1
#
_entry.id   AF-A0A9W6XFM9-F1
#
_cell.length_a   1.000
_cell.length_b   1.000
_cell.length_c   1.000
_cell.angle_alpha   90.00
_cell.angle_beta   90.00
_cell.angle_gamma   90.00
#
_symmetry.space_group_name_H-M   'P 1'
#
loop_
_entity.id
_entity.type
_entity.pdbx_description
1 polymer ?
#
loop_
_entity_poly.entity_id
_entity_poly.type
_entity_poly.pdbx_seq_one_letter_code
_entity_poly.pdbx_strand_id
1 'polypeptide(L)'
;MILWGIAGMVVMSIGMTVAFLIDVSALSIVFTALYVIVFGVTLGPLVWVMTADMFPDSVRASASSICIGTNWLCNLIVGVGYPYLADAFDDWSYTPFTVLLVIFYVLSLKLVPETAGKTNEEIQAEYDARRQR
;
A
#
# COMPACT_ATOMS: atom_id res chain seq x y z
N MET A 1 -6.74 5.37 9.08
CA MET A 1 -5.66 6.16 8.46
C MET A 1 -5.12 5.57 7.16
N ILE A 2 -5.00 4.24 7.04
CA ILE A 2 -4.50 3.59 5.82
C ILE A 2 -5.29 3.94 4.54
N LEU A 3 -6.62 4.01 4.62
CA LEU A 3 -7.46 4.29 3.45
C LEU A 3 -7.17 5.65 2.83
N TRP A 4 -6.92 6.67 3.65
CA TRP A 4 -6.54 8.01 3.19
C TRP A 4 -5.18 8.00 2.49
N GLY A 5 -4.24 7.23 3.02
CA GLY A 5 -2.93 7.01 2.40
C GLY A 5 -3.03 6.39 1.02
N ILE A 6 -3.75 5.26 0.92
CA ILE A 6 -3.96 4.56 -0.36
C ILE A 6 -4.68 5.48 -1.36
N ALA A 7 -5.74 6.17 -0.94
CA ALA A 7 -6.48 7.09 -1.81
C ALA A 7 -5.59 8.24 -2.33
N GLY A 8 -4.79 8.85 -1.46
CA GLY A 8 -3.83 9.88 -1.85
C GLY A 8 -2.81 9.36 -2.85
N MET A 9 -2.27 8.15 -2.62
CA MET A 9 -1.32 7.52 -3.54
C MET A 9 -1.95 7.19 -4.91
N VAL A 10 -3.22 6.78 -4.97
CA VAL A 10 -3.96 6.58 -6.23
C VAL A 10 -4.08 7.88 -7.01
N VAL A 11 -4.43 8.99 -6.34
CA VAL A 11 -4.54 10.30 -7.03
C VAL A 11 -3.18 10.73 -7.59
N MET A 12 -2.11 10.58 -6.81
CA MET A 12 -0.77 10.95 -7.28
C MET A 12 -0.26 10.01 -8.38
N SER A 13 -0.62 8.72 -8.37
CA SER A 13 -0.23 7.79 -9.43
C SER A 13 -0.95 8.06 -10.75
N ILE A 14 -2.24 8.43 -10.70
CA ILE A 14 -2.96 8.93 -11.87
C ILE A 14 -2.33 10.23 -12.38
N GLY A 15 -1.96 11.14 -11.47
CA GLY A 15 -1.24 12.37 -11.81
C GLY A 15 0.08 12.12 -12.53
N MET A 16 0.87 11.13 -12.09
CA MET A 16 2.11 10.70 -12.77
C MET A 16 1.82 10.18 -14.18
N THR A 17 0.82 9.30 -14.36
CA THR A 17 0.45 8.80 -15.69
C THR A 17 0.01 9.94 -16.62
N VAL A 18 -0.83 10.86 -16.14
CA VAL A 18 -1.23 12.03 -16.94
C VAL A 18 -0.02 12.89 -17.31
N ALA A 19 0.90 13.12 -16.37
CA ALA A 19 2.11 13.93 -16.61
C ALA A 19 3.03 13.34 -17.69
N PHE A 20 3.14 12.00 -17.76
CA PHE A 20 3.85 11.33 -18.86
C PHE A 20 3.12 11.47 -20.19
N LEU A 21 1.80 11.23 -20.22
CA LEU A 21 1.01 11.34 -21.46
C LEU A 21 1.02 12.74 -22.11
N ILE A 22 1.23 13.80 -21.32
CA ILE A 22 1.32 15.18 -21.80
C ILE A 22 2.76 15.69 -21.94
N ASP A 23 3.75 14.84 -21.64
CA ASP A 23 5.20 15.14 -21.69
C ASP A 23 5.60 16.39 -20.87
N VAL A 24 5.08 16.52 -19.65
CA VAL A 24 5.42 17.64 -18.75
C VAL A 24 6.22 17.11 -17.56
N SER A 25 7.54 17.06 -17.73
CA SER A 25 8.50 16.52 -16.74
C SER A 25 8.39 17.16 -15.34
N ALA A 26 8.11 18.47 -15.26
CA ALA A 26 7.93 19.16 -13.99
C ALA A 26 6.74 18.62 -13.18
N LEU A 27 5.64 18.22 -13.85
CA LEU A 27 4.49 17.62 -13.18
C LEU A 27 4.81 16.21 -12.69
N SER A 28 5.55 15.41 -13.48
CA SER A 28 5.98 14.07 -13.05
C SER A 28 6.80 14.12 -11.76
N ILE A 29 7.70 15.10 -11.63
CA ILE A 29 8.51 15.33 -10.42
C ILE A 29 7.60 15.68 -9.23
N VAL A 30 6.67 16.62 -9.41
CA VAL A 30 5.75 17.05 -8.34
C VAL A 30 4.89 15.89 -7.85
N PHE A 31 4.25 15.14 -8.76
CA PHE A 31 3.41 14.01 -8.39
C PHE A 31 4.22 12.87 -7.76
N THR A 32 5.45 12.62 -8.22
CA THR A 32 6.34 11.65 -7.58
C THR A 32 6.70 12.07 -6.15
N ALA A 33 7.05 13.33 -5.93
CA ALA A 33 7.37 13.85 -4.60
C ALA A 33 6.17 13.74 -3.66
N LEU A 34 4.97 14.13 -4.13
CA LEU A 34 3.74 14.02 -3.36
C LEU A 34 3.38 12.56 -3.05
N TYR A 35 3.56 11.65 -4.02
CA TYR A 35 3.38 10.22 -3.81
C TYR A 35 4.28 9.69 -2.68
N VAL A 36 5.56 10.06 -2.69
CA VAL A 36 6.53 9.68 -1.65
C VAL A 36 6.17 10.29 -0.29
N ILE A 37 5.73 11.55 -0.25
CA ILE A 37 5.29 12.21 0.99
C ILE A 37 4.07 11.48 1.57
N VAL A 38 3.04 11.23 0.76
CA VAL A 38 1.82 10.53 1.21
C VAL A 38 2.19 9.13 1.71
N PHE A 39 3.03 8.39 0.98
CA PHE A 39 3.53 7.09 1.43
C PHE A 39 4.25 7.21 2.77
N GLY A 40 5.18 8.15 2.91
CA GLY A 40 6.00 8.33 4.11
C GLY A 40 5.21 8.71 5.36
N VAL A 41 4.12 9.46 5.24
CA VAL A 41 3.26 9.82 6.39
C VAL A 41 2.14 8.81 6.66
N THR A 42 1.88 7.89 5.73
CA THR A 42 0.82 6.88 5.87
C THR A 42 1.39 5.47 5.80
N LEU A 43 1.32 4.81 4.64
CA LEU A 43 1.61 3.39 4.48
C LEU A 43 3.02 3.01 4.91
N GLY A 44 4.03 3.86 4.67
CA GLY A 44 5.43 3.59 4.98
C GLY A 44 5.65 3.11 6.43
N PRO A 45 5.37 3.93 7.45
CA PRO A 45 5.45 3.50 8.84
C PRO A 45 4.27 2.64 9.29
N LEU A 46 3.04 2.90 8.79
CA LEU A 46 1.84 2.25 9.32
C LEU A 46 1.81 0.74 9.06
N VAL A 47 2.30 0.25 7.93
CA VAL A 47 2.25 -1.20 7.63
C VAL A 47 3.04 -2.03 8.63
N TRP A 48 4.17 -1.51 9.13
CA TRP A 48 5.01 -2.21 10.11
C TRP A 48 4.36 -2.25 11.48
N VAL A 49 3.76 -1.13 11.89
CA VAL A 49 3.02 -1.03 13.16
C VAL A 49 1.79 -1.94 13.12
N MET A 50 1.00 -1.85 12.05
CA MET A 50 -0.21 -2.65 11.90
C MET A 50 0.07 -4.15 11.86
N THR A 51 1.15 -4.58 11.20
CA THR A 51 1.54 -5.99 11.21
C THR A 51 1.80 -6.48 12.63
N ALA A 52 2.37 -5.65 13.52
CA ALA A 52 2.56 -6.01 14.92
C ALA A 52 1.25 -6.03 15.73
N ASP A 53 0.31 -5.14 15.43
CA ASP A 53 -0.95 -5.00 16.17
C ASP A 53 -2.04 -5.98 15.72
N MET A 54 -1.97 -6.47 14.48
CA MET A 54 -3.01 -7.33 13.89
C MET A 54 -3.01 -8.75 14.45
N PHE A 55 -1.86 -9.26 14.89
CA PHE A 55 -1.73 -10.65 15.32
C PHE A 55 -1.76 -10.78 16.85
N PRO A 56 -2.42 -11.83 17.38
CA PRO A 56 -2.33 -12.15 18.79
C PRO A 56 -0.91 -12.61 19.15
N ASP A 57 -0.52 -12.35 20.39
CA ASP A 57 0.82 -12.57 20.93
C ASP A 57 1.37 -13.98 20.67
N SER A 58 0.50 -15.00 20.68
CA SER A 58 0.86 -16.41 20.51
C SER A 58 1.40 -16.75 19.12
N VAL A 59 1.01 -16.02 18.07
CA VAL A 59 1.41 -16.30 16.67
C VAL A 59 2.13 -15.13 16.01
N ARG A 60 2.21 -13.98 16.68
CA ARG A 60 2.75 -12.74 16.12
C ARG A 60 4.13 -12.90 15.51
N ALA A 61 5.05 -13.59 16.18
CA ALA A 61 6.42 -13.76 15.65
C ALA A 61 6.43 -14.50 14.29
N SER A 62 5.69 -15.61 14.18
CA SER A 62 5.61 -16.41 12.96
C SER A 62 4.81 -15.72 11.85
N ALA A 63 3.71 -15.06 12.19
CA ALA A 63 2.90 -14.34 11.22
C ALA A 63 3.67 -13.13 10.65
N SER A 64 4.33 -12.36 11.52
CA SER A 64 5.17 -11.24 11.09
C SER A 64 6.33 -11.69 10.21
N SER A 65 7.01 -12.80 10.51
CA SER A 65 8.12 -13.27 9.65
C SER A 65 7.66 -13.62 8.24
N ILE A 66 6.47 -14.20 8.08
CA ILE A 66 5.86 -14.45 6.76
C ILE A 66 5.57 -13.13 6.06
N CYS A 67 4.92 -12.17 6.73
CA CYS A 67 4.64 -10.84 6.15
C CYS A 67 5.91 -10.14 5.66
N ILE A 68 6.98 -10.18 6.46
CA ILE A 68 8.26 -9.57 6.13
C ILE A 68 8.93 -10.31 4.95
N GLY A 69 8.91 -11.64 4.96
CA GLY A 69 9.44 -12.45 3.86
C GLY A 69 8.71 -12.16 2.54
N THR A 70 7.38 -12.07 2.58
CA THR A 70 6.57 -11.68 1.42
C THR A 70 6.89 -10.25 0.97
N ASN A 71 7.07 -9.31 1.90
CA ASN A 71 7.43 -7.93 1.58
C ASN A 71 8.75 -7.84 0.78
N TRP A 72 9.80 -8.52 1.24
CA TRP A 72 11.08 -8.55 0.55
C TRP A 72 11.01 -9.27 -0.79
N LEU A 73 10.22 -10.34 -0.90
CA LEU A 73 9.99 -11.02 -2.17
C LEU A 73 9.28 -10.09 -3.18
N CYS A 74 8.23 -9.38 -2.76
CA CYS A 74 7.55 -8.40 -3.60
C CYS A 74 8.50 -7.26 -3.99
N ASN A 75 9.35 -6.80 -3.08
CA ASN A 75 10.36 -5.78 -3.37
C ASN A 75 11.34 -6.26 -4.46
N LEU A 76 11.81 -7.50 -4.38
CA LEU A 76 12.67 -8.10 -5.40
C LEU A 76 11.96 -8.18 -6.77
N ILE A 77 10.71 -8.66 -6.79
CA ILE A 77 9.91 -8.77 -8.01
C ILE A 77 9.73 -7.41 -8.68
N VAL A 78 9.35 -6.38 -7.91
CA VAL A 78 9.17 -5.03 -8.44
C VAL A 78 10.51 -4.43 -8.87
N GLY A 79 11.56 -4.56 -8.05
CA GLY A 79 12.89 -4.00 -8.33
C GLY A 79 13.50 -4.55 -9.61
N VAL A 80 13.34 -5.85 -9.89
CA VAL A 80 13.84 -6.49 -11.10
C VAL A 80 12.86 -6.33 -12.27
N GLY A 81 11.56 -6.43 -12.02
CA GLY A 81 10.53 -6.47 -13.05
C GLY A 81 10.11 -5.11 -13.59
N TYR A 82 10.21 -4.05 -12.78
CA TYR A 82 9.71 -2.73 -13.15
C TYR A 82 10.37 -2.15 -14.41
N PRO A 83 11.69 -2.23 -14.65
CA PRO A 83 12.29 -1.72 -15.88
C PRO A 83 11.66 -2.32 -17.15
N TYR A 84 11.46 -3.65 -17.18
CA TYR A 84 10.82 -4.33 -18.31
C TYR A 84 9.36 -3.93 -18.49
N LEU A 85 8.65 -3.71 -17.38
CA LEU A 85 7.27 -3.25 -17.40
C LEU A 85 7.18 -1.79 -17.85
N ALA A 86 8.10 -0.93 -17.41
CA ALA A 86 8.16 0.46 -17.84
C ALA A 86 8.43 0.55 -19.35
N ASP A 87 9.38 -0.24 -19.87
CA ASP A 87 9.66 -0.31 -21.31
C ASP A 87 8.46 -0.82 -22.13
N ALA A 88 7.69 -1.76 -21.59
CA ALA A 88 6.53 -2.33 -22.29
C ALA A 88 5.29 -1.42 -22.29
N PHE A 89 5.15 -0.55 -21.27
CA PHE A 89 3.98 0.32 -21.10
C PHE A 89 4.24 1.79 -21.47
N ASP A 90 5.49 2.19 -21.64
CA ASP A 90 5.90 3.54 -22.02
C ASP A 90 5.30 4.60 -21.07
N ASP A 91 4.56 5.58 -21.59
CA ASP A 91 3.85 6.61 -20.81
C ASP A 91 2.84 6.04 -19.78
N TRP A 92 2.40 4.79 -19.96
CA TRP A 92 1.47 4.09 -19.08
C TRP A 92 2.16 3.30 -17.96
N SER A 93 3.49 3.39 -17.83
CA SER A 93 4.32 2.63 -16.87
C SER A 93 3.83 2.63 -15.41
N TYR A 94 3.12 3.67 -14.96
CA TYR A 94 2.56 3.77 -13.61
C TYR A 94 1.15 3.18 -13.43
N THR A 95 0.47 2.81 -14.51
CA THR A 95 -0.89 2.26 -14.42
C THR A 95 -0.98 0.94 -13.65
N PRO A 96 -0.02 0.00 -13.73
CA PRO A 96 -0.09 -1.22 -12.94
C PRO A 96 -0.08 -0.94 -11.43
N PHE A 97 0.69 0.05 -10.97
CA PHE A 97 0.67 0.47 -9.56
C PHE A 97 -0.66 1.11 -9.17
N THR A 98 -1.26 1.91 -10.05
CA THR A 98 -2.60 2.48 -9.83
C THR A 98 -3.64 1.38 -9.66
N VAL A 99 -3.63 0.37 -10.53
CA VAL A 99 -4.55 -0.78 -10.44
C VAL A 99 -4.33 -1.55 -9.13
N LEU A 100 -3.08 -1.83 -8.76
CA LEU A 100 -2.76 -2.51 -7.50
C LEU A 100 -3.22 -1.71 -6.28
N LEU A 101 -3.01 -0.38 -6.27
CA LEU A 101 -3.46 0.49 -5.19
C LEU A 101 -4.99 0.49 -5.06
N VAL A 102 -5.74 0.50 -6.17
CA VAL A 102 -7.20 0.39 -6.15
C VAL A 102 -7.66 -0.96 -5.59
N ILE A 103 -7.00 -2.06 -6.00
CA ILE A 103 -7.28 -3.40 -5.43
C ILE A 103 -7.01 -3.38 -3.93
N PHE A 104 -5.87 -2.86 -3.48
CA PHE A 104 -5.53 -2.77 -2.06
C PHE A 104 -6.48 -1.85 -1.29
N TYR A 105 -6.99 -0.79 -1.90
CA TYR A 105 -8.02 0.06 -1.30
C TYR A 105 -9.28 -0.74 -1.01
N VAL A 106 -9.79 -1.47 -2.01
CA VAL A 106 -11.00 -2.29 -1.88
C VAL A 106 -10.81 -3.44 -0.89
N LEU A 107 -9.64 -4.10 -0.92
CA LEU A 107 -9.30 -5.15 0.05
C LEU A 107 -9.19 -4.58 1.46
N SER A 108 -8.58 -3.41 1.64
CA SER A 108 -8.44 -2.77 2.95
C SER A 108 -9.79 -2.41 3.55
N LEU A 109 -10.76 -1.96 2.75
CA LEU A 109 -12.11 -1.68 3.22
C LEU A 109 -12.80 -2.90 3.85
N LYS A 110 -12.56 -4.10 3.32
CA LYS A 110 -13.22 -5.33 3.78
C LYS A 110 -12.41 -6.08 4.83
N LEU A 111 -11.11 -6.21 4.61
CA LEU A 111 -10.25 -7.16 5.33
C LEU A 111 -9.44 -6.50 6.44
N VAL A 112 -9.19 -5.20 6.38
CA VAL A 112 -8.30 -4.51 7.32
C VAL A 112 -9.13 -3.62 8.26
N PRO A 113 -9.19 -3.93 9.57
CA PRO A 113 -9.79 -3.04 10.54
C PRO A 113 -8.88 -1.84 10.80
N GLU A 114 -9.48 -0.73 11.23
CA GLU A 114 -8.71 0.41 11.72
C GLU A 114 -8.09 0.02 13.06
N THR A 115 -6.75 0.01 13.14
CA THR A 115 -6.01 -0.31 14.37
C THR A 115 -5.64 0.93 15.18
N ALA A 116 -5.75 2.13 14.59
CA ALA A 116 -5.35 3.37 15.24
C ALA A 116 -6.14 3.61 16.53
N GLY A 117 -5.41 3.74 17.65
CA GLY A 117 -5.98 4.04 18.96
C GLY A 117 -6.73 2.88 19.61
N LYS A 118 -6.61 1.65 19.09
CA LYS A 118 -7.22 0.44 19.66
C LYS A 118 -6.18 -0.46 20.32
N THR A 119 -6.61 -1.17 21.35
CA THR A 119 -5.84 -2.26 21.95
C THR A 119 -5.86 -3.50 21.06
N ASN A 120 -4.92 -4.43 21.27
CA ASN A 120 -4.90 -5.70 20.52
C ASN A 120 -6.21 -6.50 20.74
N GLU A 121 -6.75 -6.50 21.95
CA GLU A 121 -8.01 -7.16 22.31
C GLU A 121 -9.21 -6.60 21.51
N GLU A 122 -9.30 -5.27 21.41
CA GLU A 122 -10.36 -4.61 20.61
C GLU A 122 -10.24 -4.94 19.11
N ILE A 123 -9.01 -5.01 18.60
CA ILE A 123 -8.74 -5.41 17.20
C ILE A 123 -9.16 -6.87 16.97
N GLN A 124 -8.81 -7.79 17.87
CA GLN A 124 -9.20 -9.20 17.76
C GLN A 124 -10.73 -9.36 17.85
N ALA A 125 -11.38 -8.67 18.78
CA ALA A 125 -12.84 -8.69 18.92
C ALA A 125 -13.55 -8.18 17.66
N GLU A 126 -13.00 -7.15 16.99
CA GLU A 126 -13.52 -6.68 15.71
C GLU A 126 -13.34 -7.71 14.59
N TYR A 127 -12.19 -8.40 14.52
CA TYR A 127 -12.01 -9.50 13.56
C TYR A 127 -13.02 -10.63 13.77
N ASP A 128 -13.26 -11.02 15.02
CA ASP A 128 -14.23 -12.05 15.36
C ASP A 128 -15.66 -11.63 15.00
N ALA A 129 -16.04 -10.39 15.29
CA ALA A 129 -17.35 -9.84 14.92
C ALA A 129 -17.54 -9.78 13.40
N ARG A 130 -16.49 -9.45 12.64
CA ARG A 130 -16.52 -9.47 11.16
C ARG A 130 -16.61 -10.87 10.59
N ARG A 131 -15.97 -11.88 11.23
CA ARG A 131 -16.03 -13.28 10.80
C ARG A 131 -17.42 -13.90 10.94
N GLN A 132 -18.24 -13.39 11.85
CA GLN A 132 -19.60 -13.87 12.12
C GLN A 132 -20.68 -13.25 11.20
N ARG A 133 -20.32 -12.26 10.38
CA ARG A 133 -21.21 -11.62 9.40
C ARG A 133 -21.04 -12.21 8.00
#